data_AF-A0A7J7P4Q2-F1
#
_entry.id   AF-A0A7J7P4Q2-F1
#
_cell.length_a   1.000
_cell.length_b   1.000
_cell.length_c   1.000
_cell.angle_alpha   90.00
_cell.angle_beta   90.00
_cell.angle_gamma   90.00
#
_symmetry.space_group_name_H-M   'P 1'
#
loop_
_entity.id
_entity.type
_entity.pdbx_description
1 polymer ?
#
loop_
_entity_poly.entity_id
_entity_poly.type
_entity_poly.pdbx_seq_one_letter_code
_entity_poly.pdbx_strand_id
1 'polypeptide(L)'
;MTASDIFIAFGDNLLESSTSDAFDQLLLQLLLKASQDKRFVCEEADKALHTLVRYTPPLPLLQKLRVYVSHANFRVRAKSAVFISDCISKMGLEGMKEFGLGSLVQIAADSLKDRLPEARKSARCMVTSIYEAFTGDEEQKNPELSDMEIWQKICSTNLPPIQVQALVKIISS
;
A
#
# COMPACT_ATOMS: atom_id res chain seq x y z
N MET A 1 -11.24 -19.96 9.60
CA MET A 1 -11.02 -20.02 11.06
C MET A 1 -9.60 -20.45 11.40
N THR A 2 -8.56 -19.90 10.76
CA THR A 2 -7.18 -20.18 11.18
C THR A 2 -6.29 -18.96 11.02
N ALA A 3 -6.20 -18.37 9.81
CA ALA A 3 -5.32 -17.22 9.59
C ALA A 3 -5.77 -15.93 10.30
N SER A 4 -7.06 -15.56 10.19
CA SER A 4 -7.59 -14.39 10.90
C SER A 4 -7.37 -14.46 12.41
N ASP A 5 -7.61 -15.64 13.00
CA ASP A 5 -7.47 -15.86 14.45
C ASP A 5 -6.00 -15.72 14.88
N ILE A 6 -5.06 -16.21 14.07
CA ILE A 6 -3.61 -16.01 14.27
C ILE A 6 -3.27 -14.51 14.22
N PHE A 7 -3.79 -13.77 13.26
CA PHE A 7 -3.51 -12.33 13.14
C PHE A 7 -4.06 -11.52 14.31
N ILE A 8 -5.25 -11.88 14.79
CA ILE A 8 -5.85 -11.26 15.98
C ILE A 8 -5.04 -11.58 17.24
N ALA A 9 -4.58 -12.83 17.38
CA ALA A 9 -3.87 -13.28 18.57
C ALA A 9 -2.43 -12.77 18.66
N PHE A 10 -1.71 -12.75 17.53
CA PHE A 10 -0.27 -12.48 17.54
C PHE A 10 0.11 -11.10 16.97
N GLY A 11 -0.69 -10.52 16.07
CA GLY A 11 -0.49 -9.16 15.55
C GLY A 11 0.93 -8.86 15.09
N ASP A 12 1.56 -7.90 15.77
CA ASP A 12 2.94 -7.45 15.56
C ASP A 12 4.01 -8.52 15.82
N ASN A 13 3.78 -9.44 16.76
CA ASN A 13 4.71 -10.54 17.07
C ASN A 13 4.96 -11.46 15.86
N LEU A 14 4.09 -11.44 14.85
CA LEU A 14 4.27 -12.18 13.60
C LEU A 14 5.35 -11.60 12.68
N LEU A 15 5.71 -10.33 12.92
CA LEU A 15 6.73 -9.62 12.13
C LEU A 15 8.10 -9.62 12.81
N GLU A 16 8.23 -10.26 13.97
CA GLU A 16 9.52 -10.44 14.64
C GLU A 16 10.49 -11.28 13.80
N SER A 17 11.78 -11.07 13.99
CA SER A 17 12.83 -11.77 13.22
C SER A 17 12.76 -13.29 13.33
N SER A 18 12.29 -13.80 14.47
CA SER A 18 12.13 -15.24 14.74
C SER A 18 11.01 -15.90 13.95
N THR A 19 9.98 -15.14 13.55
CA THR A 19 8.77 -15.63 12.86
C THR A 19 8.64 -15.11 11.43
N SER A 20 9.46 -14.13 11.05
CA SER A 20 9.45 -13.42 9.76
C SER A 20 9.43 -14.33 8.53
N ASP A 21 10.26 -15.37 8.47
CA ASP A 21 10.33 -16.24 7.29
C ASP A 21 9.05 -17.08 7.10
N ALA A 22 8.49 -17.58 8.21
CA ALA A 22 7.23 -18.29 8.20
C ALA A 22 6.06 -17.35 7.84
N PHE A 23 6.12 -16.11 8.32
CA PHE A 23 5.16 -15.07 7.96
C PHE A 23 5.22 -14.73 6.47
N ASP A 24 6.41 -14.59 5.88
CA ASP A 24 6.56 -14.28 4.45
C ASP A 24 5.94 -15.37 3.57
N GLN A 25 6.13 -16.64 3.95
CA GLN A 25 5.48 -17.78 3.27
C GLN A 25 3.96 -17.74 3.44
N LEU A 26 3.46 -17.49 4.65
CA LEU A 26 2.03 -17.37 4.93
C LEU A 26 1.39 -16.23 4.13
N LEU A 27 2.04 -15.07 4.08
CA LEU A 27 1.58 -13.89 3.35
C LEU A 27 1.47 -14.17 1.85
N LEU A 28 2.51 -14.80 1.26
CA LEU A 28 2.46 -15.22 -0.15
C LEU A 28 1.31 -16.20 -0.40
N GLN A 29 1.12 -17.20 0.47
CA GLN A 29 0.02 -18.16 0.31
C GLN A 29 -1.35 -17.49 0.40
N LEU A 30 -1.54 -16.54 1.31
CA LEU A 30 -2.80 -15.80 1.40
C LEU A 30 -3.05 -14.94 0.16
N LEU A 31 -2.04 -14.24 -0.35
CA LEU A 31 -2.17 -13.47 -1.60
C LEU A 31 -2.50 -14.37 -2.79
N LEU A 32 -1.87 -15.55 -2.87
CA LEU A 32 -2.17 -16.56 -3.89
C LEU A 32 -3.59 -17.11 -3.75
N LYS A 33 -4.12 -17.23 -2.53
CA LYS A 33 -5.48 -17.72 -2.23
C LYS A 33 -6.55 -16.65 -2.49
N ALA A 34 -6.27 -15.40 -2.17
CA ALA A 34 -7.12 -14.24 -2.50
C ALA A 34 -7.18 -13.98 -4.02
N SER A 35 -6.20 -14.47 -4.78
CA SER A 35 -6.09 -14.30 -6.23
C SER A 35 -6.73 -15.43 -7.06
N GLN A 36 -7.53 -16.30 -6.46
CA GLN A 36 -8.12 -17.48 -7.11
C GLN A 36 -9.55 -17.22 -7.57
N ASP A 37 -10.02 -18.00 -8.54
CA ASP A 37 -11.39 -17.84 -9.06
C ASP A 37 -12.45 -18.53 -8.17
N LYS A 38 -12.04 -19.43 -7.26
CA LYS A 38 -12.97 -20.11 -6.34
C LYS A 38 -13.43 -19.15 -5.24
N ARG A 39 -14.63 -18.61 -5.42
CA ARG A 39 -15.27 -17.59 -4.56
C ARG A 39 -15.06 -17.79 -3.06
N PHE A 40 -15.44 -18.94 -2.51
CA PHE A 40 -15.30 -19.21 -1.06
C PHE A 40 -13.85 -19.20 -0.58
N VAL A 41 -12.88 -19.56 -1.44
CA VAL A 41 -11.46 -19.56 -1.07
C VAL A 41 -10.90 -18.14 -1.10
N CYS A 42 -11.19 -17.39 -2.17
CA CYS A 42 -10.67 -16.04 -2.27
C CYS A 42 -11.32 -15.08 -1.27
N GLU A 43 -12.63 -15.17 -1.03
CA GLU A 43 -13.31 -14.34 -0.01
C GLU A 43 -12.76 -14.58 1.40
N GLU A 44 -12.50 -15.84 1.79
CA GLU A 44 -11.93 -16.12 3.11
C GLU A 44 -10.46 -15.68 3.23
N ALA A 45 -9.67 -15.81 2.18
CA ALA A 45 -8.29 -15.30 2.17
C ALA A 45 -8.26 -13.76 2.21
N ASP A 46 -9.17 -13.09 1.50
CA ASP A 46 -9.29 -11.64 1.47
C ASP A 46 -9.70 -11.08 2.84
N LYS A 47 -10.67 -11.73 3.52
CA LYS A 47 -11.02 -11.44 4.91
C LYS A 47 -9.82 -11.59 5.85
N ALA A 48 -9.02 -12.64 5.69
CA ALA A 48 -7.82 -12.85 6.49
C ALA A 48 -6.77 -11.75 6.26
N LEU A 49 -6.56 -11.31 5.02
CA LEU A 49 -5.63 -10.22 4.70
C LEU A 49 -6.13 -8.87 5.25
N HIS A 50 -7.43 -8.57 5.22
CA HIS A 50 -7.97 -7.40 5.91
C HIS A 50 -7.79 -7.48 7.43
N THR A 51 -7.94 -8.68 8.01
CA THR A 51 -7.65 -8.91 9.44
C THR A 51 -6.17 -8.64 9.74
N LEU A 52 -5.25 -9.14 8.90
CA LEU A 52 -3.82 -8.88 9.03
C LEU A 52 -3.51 -7.39 9.05
N VAL A 53 -4.01 -6.63 8.07
CA VAL A 53 -3.81 -5.17 8.02
C VAL A 53 -4.41 -4.48 9.23
N ARG A 54 -5.55 -4.96 9.75
CA ARG A 54 -6.19 -4.38 10.94
C ARG A 54 -5.34 -4.53 12.21
N TYR A 55 -4.77 -5.72 12.45
CA TYR A 55 -4.13 -6.09 13.72
C TYR A 55 -2.61 -5.99 13.72
N THR A 56 -2.01 -5.51 12.63
CA THR A 56 -0.55 -5.36 12.52
C THR A 56 -0.18 -3.89 12.30
N PRO A 57 0.95 -3.41 12.86
CA PRO A 57 1.46 -2.07 12.56
C PRO A 57 1.68 -1.88 11.06
N PRO A 58 1.24 -0.75 10.47
CA PRO A 58 1.19 -0.59 9.03
C PRO A 58 2.57 -0.54 8.37
N LEU A 59 3.58 0.05 9.04
CA LEU A 59 4.92 0.20 8.46
C LEU A 59 5.66 -1.12 8.22
N PRO A 60 5.85 -1.99 9.23
CA PRO A 60 6.55 -3.26 9.01
C PRO A 60 5.75 -4.20 8.09
N LEU A 61 4.41 -4.17 8.14
CA LEU A 61 3.59 -4.92 7.19
C LEU A 61 3.77 -4.41 5.75
N LEU A 62 3.80 -3.09 5.55
CA LEU A 62 4.04 -2.48 4.25
C LEU A 62 5.39 -2.90 3.67
N GLN A 63 6.44 -2.99 4.50
CA GLN A 63 7.76 -3.48 4.08
C GLN A 63 7.72 -4.91 3.54
N LYS A 64 6.85 -5.77 4.12
CA LYS A 64 6.61 -7.12 3.63
C LYS A 64 5.78 -7.14 2.34
N LEU A 65 4.74 -6.31 2.25
CA LEU A 65 3.84 -6.27 1.09
C LEU A 65 4.49 -5.70 -0.17
N ARG A 66 5.45 -4.76 -0.05
CA ARG A 66 6.02 -4.02 -1.19
C ARG A 66 6.63 -4.90 -2.29
N VAL A 67 7.10 -6.10 -1.95
CA VAL A 67 7.70 -7.00 -2.96
C VAL A 67 6.65 -7.52 -3.95
N TYR A 68 5.39 -7.62 -3.52
CA TYR A 68 4.33 -8.26 -4.30
C TYR A 68 3.62 -7.33 -5.29
N VAL A 69 3.83 -6.01 -5.24
CA VAL A 69 3.35 -5.09 -6.30
C VAL A 69 4.11 -5.24 -7.61
N SER A 70 5.24 -5.95 -7.60
CA SER A 70 6.01 -6.30 -8.81
C SER A 70 5.82 -7.76 -9.25
N HIS A 71 4.91 -8.50 -8.60
CA HIS A 71 4.74 -9.93 -8.82
C HIS A 71 4.30 -10.27 -10.26
N ALA A 72 4.77 -11.39 -10.83
CA ALA A 72 4.44 -11.76 -12.21
C ALA A 72 2.92 -11.99 -12.42
N ASN A 73 2.25 -12.59 -11.43
CA ASN A 73 0.80 -12.76 -11.43
C ASN A 73 0.08 -11.42 -11.14
N PHE A 74 -0.67 -10.92 -12.12
CA PHE A 74 -1.38 -9.65 -12.05
C PHE A 74 -2.49 -9.62 -10.99
N ARG A 75 -3.11 -10.76 -10.66
CA ARG A 75 -4.10 -10.84 -9.57
C ARG A 75 -3.44 -10.65 -8.20
N VAL A 76 -2.25 -11.25 -8.01
CA VAL A 76 -1.45 -11.05 -6.79
C VAL A 76 -1.02 -9.59 -6.66
N ARG A 77 -0.59 -8.95 -7.75
CA ARG A 77 -0.26 -7.51 -7.73
C ARG A 77 -1.45 -6.66 -7.32
N ALA A 78 -2.63 -6.90 -7.90
CA ALA A 78 -3.84 -6.17 -7.56
C ALA A 78 -4.23 -6.33 -6.10
N LYS A 79 -4.21 -7.56 -5.56
CA LYS A 79 -4.47 -7.80 -4.14
C LYS A 79 -3.45 -7.12 -3.24
N SER A 80 -2.17 -7.19 -3.60
CA SER A 80 -1.12 -6.52 -2.84
C SER A 80 -1.30 -5.00 -2.83
N ALA A 81 -1.70 -4.40 -3.96
CA ALA A 81 -2.00 -2.98 -4.04
C ALA A 81 -3.18 -2.58 -3.12
N VAL A 82 -4.22 -3.42 -3.00
CA VAL A 82 -5.33 -3.17 -2.05
C VAL A 82 -4.80 -3.06 -0.63
N PHE A 83 -4.08 -4.08 -0.15
CA PHE A 83 -3.61 -4.10 1.25
C PHE A 83 -2.51 -3.08 1.53
N ILE A 84 -1.71 -2.70 0.53
CA ILE A 84 -0.77 -1.57 0.64
C ILE A 84 -1.53 -0.26 0.80
N SER A 85 -2.60 -0.05 0.02
CA SER A 85 -3.44 1.15 0.15
C SER A 85 -4.07 1.24 1.54
N ASP A 86 -4.51 0.11 2.10
CA ASP A 86 -5.05 0.04 3.46
C ASP A 86 -3.97 0.29 4.53
N CYS A 87 -2.73 -0.15 4.30
CA CYS A 87 -1.62 0.17 5.21
C CYS A 87 -1.29 1.67 5.18
N ILE A 88 -1.22 2.27 3.98
CA ILE A 88 -0.92 3.70 3.79
C ILE A 88 -2.02 4.57 4.43
N SER A 89 -3.30 4.25 4.22
CA SER A 89 -4.40 5.06 4.78
C SER A 89 -4.48 5.02 6.31
N LYS A 90 -3.93 3.98 6.94
CA LYS A 90 -3.80 3.86 8.41
C LYS A 90 -2.52 4.47 8.97
N MET A 91 -1.59 4.88 8.10
CA MET A 91 -0.27 5.36 8.49
C MET A 91 -0.27 6.88 8.60
N GLY A 92 0.37 7.42 9.64
CA GLY A 92 0.63 8.86 9.73
C GLY A 92 1.79 9.29 8.84
N LEU A 93 1.95 10.60 8.62
CA LEU A 93 3.00 11.17 7.77
C LEU A 93 4.41 10.70 8.19
N GLU A 94 4.69 10.62 9.48
CA GLU A 94 5.99 10.16 9.98
C GLU A 94 6.32 8.72 9.55
N GLY A 95 5.34 7.81 9.63
CA GLY A 95 5.53 6.44 9.12
C GLY A 95 5.74 6.41 7.61
N MET A 96 5.05 7.30 6.87
CA MET A 96 5.23 7.42 5.42
C MET A 96 6.62 7.95 5.05
N LYS A 97 7.14 8.93 5.82
CA LYS A 97 8.51 9.45 5.69
C LYS A 97 9.54 8.36 6.02
N GLU A 98 9.32 7.60 7.09
CA GLU A 98 10.20 6.49 7.48
C GLU A 98 10.27 5.39 6.41
N PHE A 99 9.13 5.04 5.79
CA PHE A 99 9.14 4.14 4.63
C PHE A 99 9.82 4.76 3.40
N GLY A 100 9.66 6.07 3.23
CA GLY A 100 10.13 6.86 2.10
C GLY A 100 8.97 7.26 1.19
N LEU A 101 8.60 8.54 1.22
CA LEU A 101 7.54 9.12 0.38
C LEU A 101 7.75 8.85 -1.12
N GLY A 102 8.99 8.95 -1.59
CA GLY A 102 9.34 8.64 -2.97
C GLY A 102 9.00 7.21 -3.37
N SER A 103 9.29 6.25 -2.49
CA SER A 103 8.95 4.84 -2.68
C SER A 103 7.43 4.62 -2.73
N LEU A 104 6.66 5.29 -1.87
CA LEU A 104 5.20 5.20 -1.88
C LEU A 104 4.61 5.75 -3.19
N VAL A 105 5.11 6.91 -3.63
CA VAL A 105 4.71 7.56 -4.88
C VAL A 105 5.06 6.67 -6.09
N GLN A 106 6.22 6.02 -6.09
CA GLN A 106 6.60 5.04 -7.11
C GLN A 106 5.68 3.83 -7.14
N ILE A 107 5.38 3.23 -5.97
CA ILE A 107 4.45 2.09 -5.87
C ILE A 107 3.05 2.47 -6.41
N ALA A 108 2.55 3.65 -6.06
CA ALA A 108 1.27 4.13 -6.55
C ALA A 108 1.30 4.35 -8.07
N ALA A 109 2.34 5.01 -8.60
CA ALA A 109 2.51 5.24 -10.03
C ALA A 109 2.58 3.93 -10.83
N ASP A 110 3.31 2.93 -10.33
CA ASP A 110 3.41 1.62 -10.97
C ASP A 110 2.07 0.86 -10.93
N SER A 111 1.30 1.03 -9.87
CA SER A 111 -0.02 0.40 -9.71
C SER A 111 -1.10 1.07 -10.58
N LEU A 112 -0.96 2.37 -10.91
CA LEU A 112 -1.90 3.10 -11.79
C LEU A 112 -1.94 2.55 -13.21
N LYS A 113 -0.85 1.96 -13.69
CA LYS A 113 -0.74 1.33 -15.02
C LYS A 113 -1.00 -0.18 -15.01
N ASP A 114 -1.44 -0.75 -13.89
CA ASP A 114 -1.71 -2.19 -13.83
C ASP A 114 -2.88 -2.59 -14.72
N ARG A 115 -2.90 -3.86 -15.13
CA ARG A 115 -3.94 -4.46 -15.96
C ARG A 115 -5.29 -4.52 -15.25
N LEU A 116 -5.32 -4.76 -13.95
CA LEU A 116 -6.56 -4.90 -13.20
C LEU A 116 -7.10 -3.56 -12.68
N PRO A 117 -8.41 -3.30 -12.83
CA PRO A 117 -9.03 -2.07 -12.34
C PRO A 117 -8.96 -1.92 -10.82
N GLU A 118 -8.94 -3.03 -10.08
CA GLU A 118 -8.79 -3.06 -8.62
C GLU A 118 -7.46 -2.42 -8.19
N ALA A 119 -6.33 -2.85 -8.78
CA ALA A 119 -5.02 -2.27 -8.49
C ALA A 119 -4.99 -0.77 -8.82
N ARG A 120 -5.55 -0.37 -9.98
CA ARG A 120 -5.62 1.04 -10.38
C ARG A 120 -6.47 1.87 -9.42
N LYS A 121 -7.55 1.30 -8.87
CA LYS A 121 -8.40 1.95 -7.87
C LYS A 121 -7.62 2.16 -6.57
N SER A 122 -6.97 1.11 -6.06
CA SER A 122 -6.13 1.21 -4.86
C SER A 122 -5.00 2.21 -5.05
N ALA A 123 -4.38 2.24 -6.22
CA ALA A 123 -3.35 3.22 -6.54
C ALA A 123 -3.85 4.67 -6.41
N ARG A 124 -5.07 4.98 -6.91
CA ARG A 124 -5.67 6.31 -6.70
C ARG A 124 -5.88 6.61 -5.22
N CYS A 125 -6.36 5.64 -4.45
CA CYS A 125 -6.50 5.79 -3.00
C CYS A 125 -5.17 6.06 -2.29
N MET A 126 -4.09 5.33 -2.66
CA MET A 126 -2.73 5.60 -2.14
C MET A 126 -2.33 7.05 -2.39
N VAL A 127 -2.50 7.54 -3.61
CA VAL A 127 -2.13 8.91 -4.02
C VAL A 127 -2.85 9.94 -3.18
N THR A 128 -4.18 9.79 -3.04
CA THR A 128 -4.99 10.66 -2.21
C THR A 128 -4.55 10.61 -0.75
N SER A 129 -4.36 9.43 -0.16
CA SER A 129 -3.93 9.31 1.25
C SER A 129 -2.53 9.89 1.51
N ILE A 130 -1.57 9.72 0.60
CA ILE A 130 -0.24 10.31 0.73
C ILE A 130 -0.32 11.84 0.66
N TYR A 131 -1.10 12.36 -0.30
CA TYR A 131 -1.30 13.81 -0.45
C TYR A 131 -1.97 14.41 0.79
N GLU A 132 -3.07 13.82 1.25
CA GLU A 132 -3.81 14.27 2.44
C GLU A 132 -2.95 14.23 3.71
N ALA A 133 -2.14 13.18 3.89
CA ALA A 133 -1.22 13.08 5.02
C ALA A 133 -0.15 14.19 5.00
N PHE A 134 0.27 14.61 3.80
CA PHE A 134 1.25 15.68 3.64
C PHE A 134 0.65 17.06 3.85
N THR A 135 -0.53 17.34 3.28
CA THR A 135 -1.17 18.67 3.36
C THR A 135 -1.90 18.93 4.68
N GLY A 136 -2.29 17.86 5.37
CA GLY A 136 -2.83 17.95 6.73
C GLY A 136 -1.78 18.29 7.80
N ASP A 137 -0.50 18.23 7.47
CA ASP A 137 0.61 18.51 8.40
C ASP A 137 1.09 19.96 8.25
N GLU A 138 0.88 20.77 9.28
CA GLU A 138 1.23 22.19 9.28
C GLU A 138 2.73 22.45 9.12
N GLU A 139 3.60 21.52 9.53
CA GLU A 139 5.05 21.67 9.40
C GLU A 139 5.52 21.51 7.95
N GLN A 140 4.71 20.89 7.10
CA GLN A 140 4.99 20.74 5.67
C GLN A 140 4.57 21.92 4.82
N LYS A 141 3.82 22.87 5.38
CA LYS A 141 3.40 24.06 4.65
C LYS A 141 4.59 24.96 4.37
N ASN A 142 4.78 25.26 3.10
CA ASN A 142 5.74 26.26 2.67
C ASN A 142 4.97 27.57 2.36
N PRO A 143 5.28 28.70 3.01
CA PRO A 143 4.61 29.97 2.74
C PRO A 143 4.80 30.48 1.29
N GLU A 144 5.78 29.95 0.56
CA GLU A 144 6.11 30.34 -0.82
C GLU A 144 5.51 29.41 -1.88
N LEU A 145 5.08 28.20 -1.52
CA LEU A 145 4.60 27.19 -2.46
C LEU A 145 3.24 26.66 -2.03
N SER A 146 2.31 26.52 -2.97
CA SER A 146 1.06 25.80 -2.73
C SER A 146 1.31 24.31 -2.48
N ASP A 147 0.40 23.67 -1.75
CA ASP A 147 0.40 22.22 -1.50
C ASP A 147 0.59 21.41 -2.79
N MET A 148 -0.01 21.88 -3.89
CA MET A 148 0.06 21.23 -5.18
C MET A 148 1.45 21.32 -5.82
N GLU A 149 2.13 22.45 -5.67
CA GLU A 149 3.51 22.62 -6.16
C GLU A 149 4.49 21.75 -5.37
N ILE A 150 4.29 21.64 -4.06
CA ILE A 150 5.11 20.76 -3.21
C ILE A 150 4.87 19.30 -3.59
N TRP A 151 3.61 18.89 -3.76
CA TRP A 151 3.24 17.55 -4.23
C TRP A 151 3.90 17.23 -5.58
N GLN A 152 3.83 18.17 -6.53
CA GLN A 152 4.46 18.01 -7.83
C GLN A 152 5.98 17.88 -7.73
N LYS A 153 6.63 18.61 -6.82
CA LYS A 153 8.07 18.51 -6.56
C LYS A 153 8.46 17.12 -6.01
N ILE A 154 7.70 16.60 -5.05
CA ILE A 154 7.90 15.24 -4.50
C ILE A 154 7.78 14.21 -5.64
N CYS A 155 6.73 14.29 -6.44
CA CYS A 155 6.53 13.39 -7.57
C CYS A 155 7.66 13.49 -8.59
N SER A 156 8.06 14.70 -8.99
CA SER A 156 9.07 14.94 -10.03
C SER A 156 10.48 14.49 -9.63
N THR A 157 10.76 14.45 -8.32
CA THR A 157 12.04 13.95 -7.81
C THR A 157 12.16 12.41 -7.97
N ASN A 158 11.03 11.71 -8.03
CA ASN A 158 11.00 10.24 -8.01
C ASN A 158 10.52 9.62 -9.33
N LEU A 159 9.82 10.38 -10.19
CA LEU A 159 9.10 9.84 -11.33
C LEU A 159 9.34 10.61 -12.63
N PRO A 160 9.19 9.93 -13.78
CA PRO A 160 9.22 10.60 -15.08
C PRO A 160 7.99 11.51 -15.25
N PRO A 161 8.10 12.60 -16.06
CA PRO A 161 7.05 13.62 -16.19
C PRO A 161 5.64 13.10 -16.49
N ILE A 162 5.53 12.06 -17.31
CA ILE A 162 4.24 11.45 -17.69
C ILE A 162 3.50 10.85 -16.47
N GLN A 163 4.24 10.24 -15.54
CA GLN A 163 3.67 9.65 -14.32
C GLN A 163 3.34 10.73 -13.30
N VAL A 164 4.18 11.78 -13.20
CA VAL A 164 3.89 12.97 -12.38
C VAL A 164 2.56 13.57 -12.79
N GLN A 165 2.34 13.80 -14.09
CA GLN A 165 1.07 14.36 -14.59
C GLN A 165 -0.13 13.49 -14.24
N ALA A 166 0.01 12.16 -14.29
CA ALA A 166 -1.06 11.23 -13.91
C ALA A 166 -1.42 11.35 -12.42
N LEU A 167 -0.42 11.48 -11.55
CA LEU A 167 -0.60 11.66 -10.10
C LEU A 167 -1.24 13.00 -9.74
N VAL A 168 -0.72 14.08 -10.33
CA VAL A 168 -1.25 15.44 -10.19
C VAL A 168 -2.72 15.46 -10.57
N LYS A 169 -3.08 14.84 -11.71
CA LYS A 169 -4.47 14.79 -12.16
C LYS A 169 -5.40 14.09 -11.17
N ILE A 170 -4.96 13.08 -10.43
CA ILE A 170 -5.80 12.37 -9.45
C ILE A 170 -6.22 13.30 -8.31
N ILE A 171 -5.32 14.18 -7.86
CA ILE A 171 -5.61 15.14 -6.79
C ILE A 171 -6.48 16.30 -7.28
N SER A 172 -6.34 16.69 -8.55
CA SER A 172 -7.12 17.78 -9.15
C SER A 172 -8.47 17.35 -9.76
N SER A 173 -8.82 16.06 -9.70
CA SER A 173 -10.07 15.50 -10.26
C SER A 173 -11.18 15.43 -9.20
#